data_AF-A0A960Q9G5-F1
#
_entry.id   AF-A0A960Q9G5-F1
#
_cell.length_a   1.000
_cell.length_b   1.000
_cell.length_c   1.000
_cell.angle_alpha   90.00
_cell.angle_beta   90.00
_cell.angle_gamma   90.00
#
_symmetry.space_group_name_H-M   'P 1'
#
loop_
_entity.id
_entity.type
_entity.pdbx_description
1 polymer ?
#
loop_
_entity_poly.entity_id
_entity_poly.type
_entity_poly.pdbx_seq_one_letter_code
_entity_poly.pdbx_strand_id
1 'polypeptide(L)'
;FGPDGYLYIGLGDGGSGGDPLNSGQTLTTQLGKILRIDVDGDDFPGDANRNYAIPADNPFVGNASALDEIWAYGLRNPWRFGFDRSTGDLIIADVGQGQWEEIDFQPAASSGGENYGWRRMEGTHCFNPSTGCDTGSLVYPILEYQHLSGRCSVTGGYRYRGSNNPNLVGTYLYADYCSGEIWGATPDQNDQWLSRLLYDAPFNVTTFGEDEDGEVYLVNYNGGELYRVVDNSLPNDLFEDGFEGGDLSQWGSVTGGEDLAVNATAALVGSLGLEATVNDLSPHYLVDDTPVAETEYRVRFVFDPNSITMDQNKRHKILTAFAETPSRRLLTLVLRYADGTYFLLAKGHLDDNTWAKTAWVDIGDQPVSLEVEWLGATATNASDGVLRLWVDGVLQETLVGLDLDDGRVDNVRFGLVGGVDTGTAGSSFFDDFISVRHQYIGPPI
;
A
#
# COMPACT_ATOMS: atom_id res chain seq x y z
N PHE A 1 12.97 16.70 -7.95
CA PHE A 1 12.62 17.96 -7.27
C PHE A 1 12.37 17.67 -5.81
N GLY A 2 12.79 18.57 -4.93
CA GLY A 2 12.46 18.49 -3.51
C GLY A 2 11.02 18.94 -3.24
N PRO A 3 10.49 18.64 -2.04
CA PRO A 3 9.16 19.11 -1.63
C PRO A 3 9.07 20.65 -1.52
N ASP A 4 10.21 21.32 -1.49
CA ASP A 4 10.37 22.78 -1.49
C ASP A 4 10.32 23.42 -2.89
N GLY A 5 10.18 22.61 -3.95
CA GLY A 5 10.09 23.07 -5.33
C GLY A 5 11.43 23.22 -6.05
N TYR A 6 12.56 23.01 -5.37
CA TYR A 6 13.88 23.16 -5.99
C TYR A 6 14.38 21.89 -6.67
N LEU A 7 15.33 22.05 -7.61
CA LEU A 7 15.98 20.93 -8.27
C LEU A 7 17.20 20.48 -7.46
N TYR A 8 17.19 19.20 -7.08
CA TYR A 8 18.31 18.53 -6.44
C TYR A 8 19.07 17.67 -7.44
N ILE A 9 20.41 17.72 -7.41
CA ILE A 9 21.27 17.09 -8.41
C ILE A 9 22.38 16.31 -7.70
N GLY A 10 22.42 15.00 -7.89
CA GLY A 10 23.50 14.15 -7.37
C GLY A 10 24.64 14.06 -8.38
N LEU A 11 25.87 14.32 -7.93
CA LEU A 11 27.08 14.19 -8.73
C LEU A 11 28.10 13.34 -7.96
N GLY A 12 28.58 12.27 -8.59
CA GLY A 12 29.69 11.48 -8.07
C GLY A 12 30.99 12.28 -7.99
N ASP A 13 31.99 11.72 -7.32
CA ASP A 13 33.30 12.34 -7.04
C ASP A 13 34.17 12.61 -8.29
N GLY A 14 33.72 12.18 -9.47
CA GLY A 14 34.43 12.31 -10.74
C GLY A 14 35.40 11.16 -11.05
N GLY A 15 35.47 10.16 -10.18
CA GLY A 15 36.05 8.85 -10.43
C GLY A 15 37.53 8.68 -10.09
N SER A 16 38.03 7.50 -10.46
CA SER A 16 39.26 6.86 -9.97
C SER A 16 39.16 6.32 -8.55
N GLY A 17 39.93 5.26 -8.27
CA GLY A 17 39.88 4.62 -6.96
C GLY A 17 40.38 5.55 -5.85
N GLY A 18 39.52 5.76 -4.85
CA GLY A 18 39.84 6.47 -3.62
C GLY A 18 39.96 7.98 -3.74
N ASP A 19 39.22 8.57 -4.68
CA ASP A 19 39.05 10.02 -4.88
C ASP A 19 40.37 10.81 -4.81
N PRO A 20 41.26 10.66 -5.82
CA PRO A 20 42.55 11.36 -5.85
C PRO A 20 42.41 12.90 -5.88
N LEU A 21 41.27 13.41 -6.33
CA LEU A 21 40.96 14.84 -6.38
C LEU A 21 40.43 15.36 -5.04
N ASN A 22 40.13 14.46 -4.10
CA ASN A 22 39.46 14.78 -2.84
C ASN A 22 38.14 15.55 -3.08
N SER A 23 37.46 15.24 -4.18
CA SER A 23 36.21 15.88 -4.60
C SER A 23 35.14 15.76 -3.53
N GLY A 24 35.00 14.59 -2.89
CA GLY A 24 33.99 14.35 -1.85
C GLY A 24 34.06 15.40 -0.74
N GLN A 25 35.27 15.77 -0.32
CA GLN A 25 35.52 16.73 0.77
C GLN A 25 35.80 18.17 0.29
N THR A 26 36.10 18.39 -0.98
CA THR A 26 36.39 19.71 -1.53
C THR A 26 35.09 20.45 -1.83
N LEU A 27 34.92 21.64 -1.25
CA LEU A 27 33.70 22.45 -1.41
C LEU A 27 33.77 23.43 -2.60
N THR A 28 34.92 23.55 -3.26
CA THR A 28 35.10 24.38 -4.47
C THR A 28 34.88 23.60 -5.77
N THR A 29 34.22 22.44 -5.69
CA THR A 29 33.85 21.58 -6.83
C THR A 29 32.44 21.06 -6.64
N GLN A 30 31.74 20.81 -7.75
CA GLN A 30 30.40 20.25 -7.78
C GLN A 30 30.39 18.72 -7.61
N LEU A 31 31.55 18.07 -7.72
CA LEU A 31 31.69 16.61 -7.66
C LEU A 31 31.64 16.07 -6.23
N GLY A 32 31.01 14.91 -6.04
CA GLY A 32 30.82 14.25 -4.75
C GLY A 32 29.84 15.03 -3.85
N LYS A 33 28.72 15.47 -4.44
CA LYS A 33 27.74 16.39 -3.83
C LYS A 33 26.30 16.00 -4.18
N ILE A 34 25.37 16.41 -3.31
CA ILE A 34 24.03 16.81 -3.74
C ILE A 34 24.04 18.33 -3.88
N LEU A 35 23.65 18.85 -5.04
CA LEU A 35 23.42 20.27 -5.30
C LEU A 35 21.93 20.59 -5.18
N ARG A 36 21.58 21.85 -4.87
CA ARG A 36 20.20 22.37 -4.84
C ARG A 36 20.16 23.74 -5.52
N ILE A 37 19.36 23.86 -6.58
CA ILE A 37 19.24 25.08 -7.39
C ILE A 37 17.76 25.45 -7.63
N ASP A 38 17.52 26.74 -7.86
CA ASP A 38 16.24 27.28 -8.29
C ASP A 38 16.21 27.45 -9.81
N VAL A 39 15.36 26.66 -10.48
CA VAL A 39 15.23 26.67 -11.94
C VAL A 39 14.31 27.78 -12.47
N ASP A 40 13.60 28.47 -11.58
CA ASP A 40 12.65 29.53 -11.94
C ASP A 40 13.31 30.93 -11.96
N GLY A 41 14.58 31.03 -11.57
CA GLY A 41 15.37 32.26 -11.53
C GLY A 41 16.68 32.20 -12.32
N ASP A 42 17.42 33.31 -12.32
CA ASP A 42 18.76 33.41 -12.93
C ASP A 42 19.63 34.43 -12.16
N ASP A 43 20.52 33.93 -11.31
CA ASP A 43 21.50 34.76 -10.58
C ASP A 43 22.79 35.02 -11.37
N PHE A 44 22.92 34.39 -12.55
CA PHE A 44 24.11 34.48 -13.40
C PHE A 44 23.77 34.96 -14.82
N PRO A 45 23.06 36.10 -15.01
CA PRO A 45 22.53 36.54 -16.31
C PRO A 45 23.59 36.87 -17.37
N GLY A 46 24.88 36.91 -16.99
CA GLY A 46 26.00 37.07 -17.90
C GLY A 46 26.64 35.75 -18.37
N ASP A 47 26.18 34.61 -17.86
CA ASP A 47 26.76 33.29 -18.11
C ASP A 47 25.71 32.35 -18.72
N ALA A 48 25.76 32.19 -20.04
CA ALA A 48 24.79 31.36 -20.76
C ALA A 48 24.79 29.87 -20.36
N ASN A 49 25.78 29.41 -19.58
CA ASN A 49 25.84 28.03 -19.08
C ASN A 49 25.31 27.88 -17.64
N ARG A 50 24.94 28.99 -16.99
CA ARG A 50 24.33 29.01 -15.65
C ARG A 50 23.06 29.83 -15.72
N ASN A 51 21.94 29.16 -16.00
CA ASN A 51 20.61 29.76 -16.09
C ASN A 51 19.73 29.18 -14.98
N TYR A 52 20.05 29.56 -13.74
CA TYR A 52 19.36 29.18 -12.51
C TYR A 52 19.71 30.20 -11.42
N ALA A 53 18.91 30.27 -10.36
CA ALA A 53 19.20 31.03 -9.16
C ALA A 53 19.68 30.11 -8.02
N ILE A 54 20.31 30.71 -7.02
CA ILE A 54 20.76 30.05 -5.80
C ILE A 54 19.69 30.25 -4.72
N PRO A 55 19.08 29.18 -4.18
CA PRO A 55 18.21 29.30 -3.02
C PRO A 55 18.95 29.97 -1.86
N ALA A 56 18.38 31.06 -1.34
CA ALA A 56 19.05 31.90 -0.34
C ALA A 56 19.31 31.17 1.00
N ASP A 57 18.63 30.05 1.23
CA ASP A 57 18.74 29.16 2.37
C ASP A 57 19.68 27.97 2.13
N ASN A 58 20.40 27.91 1.01
CA ASN A 58 21.45 26.91 0.84
C ASN A 58 22.55 27.09 1.91
N PRO A 59 23.15 25.99 2.40
CA PRO A 59 24.01 26.00 3.60
C PRO A 59 25.36 26.72 3.40
N PHE A 60 25.78 26.93 2.16
CA PHE A 60 27.09 27.53 1.84
C PHE A 60 27.01 28.91 1.18
N VAL A 61 25.82 29.50 1.04
CA VAL A 61 25.63 30.79 0.36
C VAL A 61 26.55 31.87 0.93
N GLY A 62 27.34 32.49 0.05
CA GLY A 62 28.25 33.58 0.39
C GLY A 62 29.54 33.15 1.07
N ASN A 63 29.79 31.84 1.21
CA ASN A 63 31.06 31.33 1.70
C ASN A 63 32.10 31.30 0.58
N ALA A 64 33.10 32.19 0.65
CA ALA A 64 34.16 32.29 -0.36
C ALA A 64 35.01 31.02 -0.56
N SER A 65 34.87 30.00 0.30
CA SER A 65 35.59 28.71 0.21
C SER A 65 34.70 27.55 -0.24
N ALA A 66 33.44 27.81 -0.60
CA ALA A 66 32.48 26.80 -1.03
C ALA A 66 31.67 27.31 -2.24
N LEU A 67 31.09 26.38 -2.99
CA LEU A 67 30.11 26.68 -4.02
C LEU A 67 28.72 26.83 -3.38
N ASP A 68 27.99 27.86 -3.78
CA ASP A 68 26.68 28.20 -3.20
C ASP A 68 25.60 27.15 -3.57
N GLU A 69 25.82 26.37 -4.63
CA GLU A 69 24.94 25.30 -5.10
C GLU A 69 24.91 24.08 -4.17
N ILE A 70 25.91 23.91 -3.29
CA ILE A 70 26.06 22.69 -2.50
C ILE A 70 24.97 22.59 -1.44
N TRP A 71 24.23 21.48 -1.45
CA TRP A 71 23.28 21.12 -0.39
C TRP A 71 23.90 20.14 0.60
N ALA A 72 24.53 19.08 0.12
CA ALA A 72 25.24 18.10 0.94
C ALA A 72 26.51 17.61 0.22
N TYR A 73 27.47 17.08 0.98
CA TYR A 73 28.77 16.68 0.46
C TYR A 73 29.32 15.43 1.14
N GLY A 74 30.50 14.99 0.70
CA GLY A 74 31.10 13.77 1.21
C GLY A 74 30.46 12.51 0.64
N LEU A 75 30.00 12.56 -0.61
CA LEU A 75 29.41 11.41 -1.32
C LEU A 75 30.38 10.89 -2.39
N ARG A 76 30.31 9.60 -2.70
CA ARG A 76 31.11 8.95 -3.74
C ARG A 76 30.40 8.93 -5.08
N ASN A 77 29.27 8.25 -5.14
CA ASN A 77 28.44 8.03 -6.31
C ASN A 77 26.97 7.84 -5.87
N PRO A 78 26.25 8.94 -5.55
CA PRO A 78 24.85 8.90 -5.15
C PRO A 78 23.98 8.49 -6.35
N TRP A 79 23.95 7.18 -6.63
CA TRP A 79 23.38 6.59 -7.85
C TRP A 79 21.89 6.89 -7.96
N ARG A 80 21.21 6.80 -6.83
CA ARG A 80 19.79 7.09 -6.71
C ARG A 80 19.50 7.73 -5.37
N PHE A 81 18.72 8.79 -5.40
CA PHE A 81 18.19 9.42 -4.20
C PHE A 81 16.80 9.95 -4.50
N GLY A 82 16.06 10.25 -3.45
CA GLY A 82 14.72 10.80 -3.58
C GLY A 82 14.18 11.26 -2.24
N PHE A 83 13.07 11.98 -2.33
CA PHE A 83 12.33 12.43 -1.16
C PHE A 83 11.17 11.48 -0.92
N ASP A 84 10.96 11.10 0.34
CA ASP A 84 9.71 10.48 0.75
C ASP A 84 8.56 11.48 0.57
N ARG A 85 7.60 11.17 -0.31
CA ARG A 85 6.48 12.06 -0.64
C ARG A 85 5.61 12.43 0.57
N SER A 86 5.60 11.62 1.63
CA SER A 86 4.76 11.87 2.80
C SER A 86 5.46 12.71 3.87
N THR A 87 6.79 12.58 4.02
CA THR A 87 7.53 13.26 5.10
C THR A 87 8.47 14.34 4.61
N GLY A 88 8.90 14.27 3.35
CA GLY A 88 9.94 15.13 2.78
C GLY A 88 11.36 14.71 3.13
N ASP A 89 11.56 13.54 3.75
CA ASP A 89 12.89 13.06 4.11
C ASP A 89 13.67 12.66 2.85
N LEU A 90 14.94 13.04 2.78
CA LEU A 90 15.84 12.67 1.70
C LEU A 90 16.56 11.36 2.04
N ILE A 91 16.48 10.38 1.14
CA ILE A 91 17.20 9.10 1.23
C ILE A 91 18.13 8.99 0.03
N ILE A 92 19.39 8.66 0.28
CA ILE A 92 20.46 8.61 -0.74
C ILE A 92 21.06 7.22 -0.72
N ALA A 93 21.09 6.55 -1.87
CA ALA A 93 21.87 5.33 -2.06
C ALA A 93 23.20 5.69 -2.71
N ASP A 94 24.26 5.63 -1.91
CA ASP A 94 25.62 5.97 -2.33
C ASP A 94 26.43 4.69 -2.60
N VAL A 95 26.93 4.57 -3.83
CA VAL A 95 27.68 3.38 -4.24
C VAL A 95 29.09 3.44 -3.72
N GLY A 96 29.51 2.38 -3.04
CA GLY A 96 30.82 2.21 -2.42
C GLY A 96 31.99 2.05 -3.40
N GLN A 97 33.21 2.16 -2.87
CA GLN A 97 34.43 2.01 -3.68
C GLN A 97 34.85 0.56 -3.86
N GLY A 98 34.71 -0.27 -2.85
CA GLY A 98 35.16 -1.65 -2.93
C GLY A 98 34.77 -2.59 -1.79
N GLN A 99 34.26 -2.14 -0.65
CA GLN A 99 33.85 -3.07 0.42
C GLN A 99 32.44 -2.85 0.94
N TRP A 100 31.96 -1.61 1.00
CA TRP A 100 30.72 -1.26 1.67
C TRP A 100 29.84 -0.40 0.79
N GLU A 101 28.58 -0.80 0.68
CA GLU A 101 27.52 0.00 0.09
C GLU A 101 26.70 0.67 1.21
N GLU A 102 26.15 1.85 0.95
CA GLU A 102 25.47 2.63 2.00
C GLU A 102 24.16 3.30 1.54
N ILE A 103 23.26 3.47 2.51
CA ILE A 103 22.07 4.30 2.40
C ILE A 103 22.16 5.41 3.45
N ASP A 104 22.22 6.65 3.00
CA ASP A 104 22.17 7.83 3.85
C ASP A 104 20.75 8.38 3.99
N PHE A 105 20.53 9.10 5.09
CA PHE A 105 19.27 9.74 5.41
C PHE A 105 19.50 11.17 5.85
N GLN A 106 18.66 12.08 5.35
CA GLN A 106 18.59 13.45 5.80
C GLN A 106 17.14 13.82 6.11
N PRO A 107 16.83 14.18 7.36
CA PRO A 107 15.47 14.50 7.75
C PRO A 107 14.98 15.74 7.02
N ALA A 108 13.67 15.80 6.72
CA ALA A 108 13.04 16.93 6.05
C ALA A 108 13.29 18.29 6.74
N ALA A 109 13.52 18.27 8.06
CA ALA A 109 13.81 19.46 8.88
C ALA A 109 15.26 19.94 8.79
N SER A 110 16.13 19.25 8.05
CA SER A 110 17.53 19.65 7.88
C SER A 110 17.65 20.98 7.13
N SER A 111 18.66 21.77 7.52
CA SER A 111 19.09 22.99 6.84
C SER A 111 20.15 22.76 5.76
N GLY A 112 20.48 21.50 5.45
CA GLY A 112 21.60 21.15 4.58
C GLY A 112 22.97 21.30 5.26
N GLY A 113 24.01 20.92 4.52
CA GLY A 113 25.42 21.02 4.91
C GLY A 113 26.01 19.72 5.45
N GLU A 114 25.26 18.62 5.43
CA GLU A 114 25.72 17.30 5.86
C GLU A 114 26.96 16.84 5.08
N ASN A 115 27.88 16.21 5.83
CA ASN A 115 29.07 15.55 5.30
C ASN A 115 28.96 14.05 5.54
N TYR A 116 28.67 13.29 4.48
CA TYR A 116 28.56 11.82 4.53
C TYR A 116 29.92 11.10 4.56
N GLY A 117 31.02 11.85 4.50
CA GLY A 117 32.33 11.38 4.90
C GLY A 117 33.22 10.81 3.80
N TRP A 118 32.73 10.49 2.61
CA TRP A 118 33.60 10.12 1.48
C TRP A 118 34.58 11.25 1.16
N ARG A 119 35.89 11.01 1.00
CA ARG A 119 36.64 9.76 0.90
C ARG A 119 37.25 9.21 2.20
N ARG A 120 36.92 9.80 3.33
CA ARG A 120 37.48 9.39 4.64
C ARG A 120 36.83 8.10 5.12
N MET A 121 35.53 7.98 4.87
CA MET A 121 34.68 6.84 5.22
C MET A 121 34.26 6.08 3.96
N GLU A 122 33.94 4.81 4.11
CA GLU A 122 33.17 3.98 3.18
C GLU A 122 32.21 3.16 4.05
N GLY A 123 30.93 3.51 4.10
CA GLY A 123 30.06 3.11 5.21
C GLY A 123 30.48 3.79 6.52
N THR A 124 30.39 3.05 7.62
CA THR A 124 30.87 3.45 8.94
C THR A 124 32.36 3.14 9.16
N HIS A 125 33.08 2.75 8.10
CA HIS A 125 34.45 2.27 8.17
C HIS A 125 35.46 3.28 7.61
N CYS A 126 36.61 3.41 8.27
CA CYS A 126 37.71 4.21 7.74
C CYS A 126 38.21 3.65 6.40
N PHE A 127 38.20 4.50 5.38
CA PHE A 127 38.73 4.20 4.06
C PHE A 127 40.11 4.83 3.87
N ASN A 128 40.18 6.17 3.76
CA ASN A 128 41.44 6.88 3.53
C ASN A 128 41.52 8.22 4.28
N PRO A 129 42.26 8.29 5.41
CA PRO A 129 43.17 7.28 5.94
C PRO A 129 42.46 6.07 6.57
N SER A 130 43.15 4.93 6.67
CA SER A 130 42.59 3.68 7.21
C SER A 130 42.32 3.68 8.72
N THR A 131 42.76 4.72 9.44
CA THR A 131 42.49 4.95 10.87
C THR A 131 42.41 6.44 11.14
N GLY A 132 41.68 6.84 12.19
CA GLY A 132 41.52 8.25 12.57
C GLY A 132 40.81 9.10 11.50
N CYS A 133 39.92 8.47 10.72
CA CYS A 133 39.20 9.05 9.61
C CYS A 133 38.03 9.96 10.05
N ASP A 134 37.37 9.60 11.15
CA ASP A 134 36.23 10.33 11.68
C ASP A 134 36.67 11.43 12.65
N THR A 135 36.17 12.63 12.39
CA THR A 135 36.42 13.85 13.19
C THR A 135 35.26 14.20 14.12
N GLY A 136 34.22 13.35 14.22
CA GLY A 136 33.05 13.53 15.08
C GLY A 136 31.98 14.47 14.51
N SER A 137 32.11 14.84 13.23
CA SER A 137 31.21 15.76 12.53
C SER A 137 30.61 15.15 11.26
N LEU A 138 30.85 13.86 11.02
CA LEU A 138 30.33 13.13 9.88
C LEU A 138 28.92 12.63 10.19
N VAL A 139 28.09 12.54 9.16
CA VAL A 139 26.79 11.88 9.22
C VAL A 139 27.01 10.45 8.76
N TYR A 140 26.61 9.49 9.58
CA TYR A 140 26.70 8.07 9.23
C TYR A 140 25.48 7.62 8.44
N PRO A 141 25.64 6.62 7.56
CA PRO A 141 24.53 6.04 6.85
C PRO A 141 23.58 5.34 7.83
N ILE A 142 22.29 5.31 7.48
CA ILE A 142 21.29 4.56 8.24
C ILE A 142 21.37 3.06 7.99
N LEU A 143 21.95 2.65 6.85
CA LEU A 143 22.19 1.26 6.50
C LEU A 143 23.52 1.14 5.75
N GLU A 144 24.25 0.06 6.02
CA GLU A 144 25.39 -0.34 5.22
C GLU A 144 25.40 -1.86 5.02
N TYR A 145 25.99 -2.33 3.93
CA TYR A 145 26.23 -3.76 3.73
C TYR A 145 27.50 -4.04 2.96
N GLN A 146 28.11 -5.18 3.25
CA GLN A 146 29.38 -5.59 2.66
C GLN A 146 29.20 -6.24 1.28
N HIS A 147 30.21 -6.10 0.41
CA HIS A 147 30.38 -6.83 -0.86
C HIS A 147 30.63 -8.33 -0.66
N LEU A 148 29.67 -9.01 -0.04
CA LEU A 148 29.65 -10.46 0.16
C LEU A 148 28.50 -11.08 -0.65
N SER A 149 28.57 -12.39 -0.86
CA SER A 149 27.48 -13.15 -1.51
C SER A 149 27.08 -12.63 -2.90
N GLY A 150 28.03 -12.06 -3.66
CA GLY A 150 27.78 -11.54 -5.00
C GLY A 150 27.31 -10.08 -5.05
N ARG A 151 27.17 -9.41 -3.90
CA ARG A 151 26.82 -7.98 -3.81
C ARG A 151 27.95 -7.09 -4.30
N CYS A 152 27.61 -5.94 -4.89
CA CYS A 152 28.63 -5.05 -5.45
C CYS A 152 28.24 -3.57 -5.59
N SER A 153 26.95 -3.23 -5.56
CA SER A 153 26.50 -1.89 -5.93
C SER A 153 25.05 -1.71 -5.50
N VAL A 154 24.82 -0.79 -4.57
CA VAL A 154 23.46 -0.39 -4.19
C VAL A 154 22.80 0.36 -5.33
N THR A 155 21.52 0.08 -5.53
CA THR A 155 20.69 0.78 -6.52
C THR A 155 19.86 1.89 -5.89
N GLY A 156 19.51 1.77 -4.60
CA GLY A 156 18.52 2.64 -3.96
C GLY A 156 17.12 2.44 -4.52
N GLY A 157 16.11 3.06 -3.90
CA GLY A 157 14.73 2.94 -4.35
C GLY A 157 13.81 3.97 -3.70
N TYR A 158 12.58 3.58 -3.38
CA TYR A 158 11.56 4.49 -2.84
C TYR A 158 11.04 3.99 -1.50
N ARG A 159 10.62 4.94 -0.67
CA ARG A 159 9.75 4.63 0.47
C ARG A 159 8.35 4.38 -0.06
N TYR A 160 7.84 3.17 0.10
CA TYR A 160 6.57 2.76 -0.48
C TYR A 160 5.41 3.51 0.17
N ARG A 161 4.57 4.16 -0.66
CA ARG A 161 3.43 4.98 -0.24
C ARG A 161 2.12 4.65 -0.95
N GLY A 162 2.11 3.60 -1.77
CA GLY A 162 0.90 3.08 -2.42
C GLY A 162 -0.04 2.39 -1.45
N SER A 163 -1.26 2.13 -1.93
CA SER A 163 -2.32 1.48 -1.16
C SER A 163 -2.45 -0.01 -1.47
N ASN A 164 -1.94 -0.48 -2.61
CA ASN A 164 -2.13 -1.88 -3.03
C ASN A 164 -1.31 -2.88 -2.21
N ASN A 165 -0.30 -2.44 -1.45
CA ASN A 165 0.51 -3.28 -0.58
C ASN A 165 0.62 -2.66 0.82
N PRO A 166 -0.44 -2.74 1.65
CA PRO A 166 -0.49 -2.05 2.95
C PRO A 166 0.67 -2.40 3.89
N ASN A 167 1.15 -3.64 3.84
CA ASN A 167 2.28 -4.14 4.63
C ASN A 167 3.65 -3.54 4.23
N LEU A 168 3.73 -2.89 3.06
CA LEU A 168 4.92 -2.19 2.61
C LEU A 168 4.87 -0.69 2.91
N VAL A 169 3.73 -0.13 3.34
CA VAL A 169 3.60 1.32 3.60
C VAL A 169 4.67 1.80 4.58
N GLY A 170 5.45 2.79 4.15
CA GLY A 170 6.57 3.34 4.93
C GLY A 170 7.85 2.50 4.91
N THR A 171 7.90 1.39 4.17
CA THR A 171 9.12 0.61 3.93
C THR A 171 9.94 1.23 2.80
N TYR A 172 11.22 1.51 3.04
CA TYR A 172 12.18 1.88 2.00
C TYR A 172 12.63 0.63 1.24
N LEU A 173 12.26 0.55 -0.03
CA LEU A 173 12.64 -0.54 -0.93
C LEU A 173 13.94 -0.17 -1.63
N TYR A 174 14.91 -1.08 -1.64
CA TYR A 174 16.18 -0.90 -2.34
C TYR A 174 16.74 -2.25 -2.78
N ALA A 175 17.75 -2.25 -3.65
CA ALA A 175 18.33 -3.46 -4.20
C ALA A 175 19.85 -3.36 -4.36
N ASP A 176 20.49 -4.51 -4.51
CA ASP A 176 21.86 -4.62 -5.02
C ASP A 176 21.82 -5.03 -6.49
N TYR A 177 22.55 -4.30 -7.32
CA TYR A 177 22.59 -4.52 -8.76
C TYR A 177 23.13 -5.91 -9.10
N CYS A 178 24.22 -6.35 -8.47
CA CYS A 178 24.89 -7.60 -8.85
C CYS A 178 24.17 -8.85 -8.35
N SER A 179 23.74 -8.86 -7.08
CA SER A 179 23.08 -10.04 -6.53
C SER A 179 21.61 -10.16 -6.95
N GLY A 180 20.94 -9.04 -7.26
CA GLY A 180 19.50 -9.02 -7.51
C GLY A 180 18.66 -9.10 -6.22
N GLU A 181 19.31 -9.10 -5.05
CA GLU A 181 18.62 -9.03 -3.77
C GLU A 181 17.88 -7.69 -3.64
N ILE A 182 16.62 -7.77 -3.21
CA ILE A 182 15.74 -6.64 -2.93
C ILE A 182 15.38 -6.68 -1.46
N TRP A 183 15.64 -5.58 -0.78
CA TRP A 183 15.37 -5.40 0.64
C TRP A 183 14.30 -4.35 0.89
N GLY A 184 13.67 -4.47 2.05
CA GLY A 184 12.83 -3.44 2.65
C GLY A 184 13.43 -3.01 3.97
N ALA A 185 13.51 -1.70 4.20
CA ALA A 185 13.98 -1.15 5.46
C ALA A 185 12.97 -0.22 6.13
N THR A 186 12.90 -0.31 7.46
CA THR A 186 12.03 0.51 8.30
C THR A 186 12.75 0.91 9.58
N PRO A 187 12.55 2.13 10.11
CA PRO A 187 13.04 2.49 11.44
C PRO A 187 12.29 1.69 12.51
N ASP A 188 13.02 1.30 13.56
CA ASP A 188 12.45 0.78 14.79
C ASP A 188 11.96 1.91 15.70
N GLN A 189 11.45 1.55 16.88
CA GLN A 189 10.96 2.49 17.90
C GLN A 189 12.03 3.44 18.49
N ASN A 190 13.30 3.27 18.16
CA ASN A 190 14.42 4.14 18.55
C ASN A 190 15.08 4.81 17.33
N ASP A 191 14.37 4.89 16.20
CA ASP A 191 14.86 5.42 14.92
C ASP A 191 16.08 4.67 14.34
N GLN A 192 16.30 3.42 14.76
CA GLN A 192 17.32 2.55 14.15
C GLN A 192 16.72 1.83 12.95
N TRP A 193 17.33 1.97 11.78
CA TRP A 193 16.83 1.35 10.56
C TRP A 193 17.17 -0.14 10.52
N LEU A 194 16.14 -0.97 10.34
CA LEU A 194 16.24 -2.41 10.20
C LEU A 194 15.94 -2.79 8.77
N SER A 195 16.83 -3.56 8.15
CA SER A 195 16.66 -4.08 6.80
C SER A 195 16.35 -5.58 6.79
N ARG A 196 15.41 -5.98 5.93
CA ARG A 196 15.02 -7.38 5.69
C ARG A 196 15.07 -7.69 4.20
N LEU A 197 15.60 -8.87 3.85
CA LEU A 197 15.53 -9.37 2.47
C LEU A 197 14.08 -9.72 2.16
N LEU A 198 13.54 -9.13 1.10
CA LEU A 198 12.16 -9.36 0.66
C LEU A 198 12.09 -10.31 -0.53
N TYR A 199 13.04 -10.18 -1.47
CA TYR A 199 13.06 -10.98 -2.68
C TYR A 199 14.48 -11.15 -3.21
N ASP A 200 14.79 -12.32 -3.74
CA ASP A 200 16.06 -12.64 -4.40
C ASP A 200 15.79 -12.78 -5.91
N ALA A 201 16.01 -11.70 -6.66
CA ALA A 201 15.63 -11.65 -8.06
C ALA A 201 16.69 -12.33 -8.95
N PRO A 202 16.30 -13.11 -9.96
CA PRO A 202 17.23 -13.75 -10.88
C PRO A 202 17.77 -12.76 -11.95
N PHE A 203 17.73 -11.46 -11.68
CA PHE A 203 18.07 -10.40 -12.63
C PHE A 203 18.65 -9.17 -11.92
N ASN A 204 19.37 -8.33 -12.69
CA ASN A 204 20.00 -7.13 -12.17
C ASN A 204 19.01 -5.96 -12.15
N VAL A 205 18.74 -5.43 -10.95
CA VAL A 205 17.90 -4.26 -10.74
C VAL A 205 18.77 -3.00 -10.90
N THR A 206 18.38 -2.08 -11.78
CA THR A 206 19.17 -0.83 -12.03
C THR A 206 18.48 0.43 -11.57
N THR A 207 17.16 0.39 -11.39
CA THR A 207 16.38 1.49 -10.87
C THR A 207 15.03 0.98 -10.37
N PHE A 208 14.42 1.81 -9.54
CA PHE A 208 13.01 1.73 -9.19
C PHE A 208 12.23 2.87 -9.87
N GLY A 209 10.94 2.67 -10.08
CA GLY A 209 9.96 3.66 -10.49
C GLY A 209 8.89 3.81 -9.41
N GLU A 210 8.23 4.96 -9.36
CA GLU A 210 7.05 5.18 -8.51
C GLU A 210 6.02 5.89 -9.39
N ASP A 211 4.76 5.47 -9.35
CA ASP A 211 3.67 6.13 -10.07
C ASP A 211 2.94 7.18 -9.20
N GLU A 212 1.90 7.80 -9.76
CA GLU A 212 1.13 8.84 -9.08
C GLU A 212 0.42 8.29 -7.82
N ASP A 213 0.01 7.02 -7.85
CA ASP A 213 -0.67 6.34 -6.75
C ASP A 213 0.32 5.87 -5.65
N GLY A 214 1.64 6.00 -5.87
CA GLY A 214 2.67 5.61 -4.91
C GLY A 214 3.07 4.14 -5.01
N GLU A 215 2.62 3.45 -6.06
CA GLU A 215 3.02 2.09 -6.34
C GLU A 215 4.44 2.04 -6.90
N VAL A 216 5.20 1.05 -6.46
CA VAL A 216 6.63 0.95 -6.78
C VAL A 216 6.85 -0.08 -7.88
N TYR A 217 7.74 0.26 -8.80
CA TYR A 217 8.16 -0.55 -9.93
C TYR A 217 9.67 -0.72 -9.92
N LEU A 218 10.18 -1.71 -10.64
CA LEU A 218 11.61 -1.95 -10.82
C LEU A 218 11.92 -2.41 -12.25
N VAL A 219 13.15 -2.17 -12.69
CA VAL A 219 13.57 -2.48 -14.06
C VAL A 219 14.64 -3.58 -14.06
N ASN A 220 14.38 -4.64 -14.83
CA ASN A 220 15.38 -5.63 -15.17
C ASN A 220 16.26 -5.09 -16.31
N TYR A 221 17.53 -4.83 -16.00
CA TYR A 221 18.46 -4.24 -16.96
C TYR A 221 18.70 -5.10 -18.21
N ASN A 222 18.84 -6.42 -18.04
CA ASN A 222 19.23 -7.30 -19.13
C ASN A 222 18.05 -7.69 -20.04
N GLY A 223 16.85 -7.84 -19.46
CA GLY A 223 15.66 -8.22 -20.21
C GLY A 223 14.80 -7.04 -20.68
N GLY A 224 14.97 -5.86 -20.06
CA GLY A 224 14.25 -4.64 -20.42
C GLY A 224 12.82 -4.58 -19.88
N GLU A 225 12.42 -5.50 -19.00
CA GLU A 225 11.09 -5.51 -18.40
C GLU A 225 10.97 -4.52 -17.25
N LEU A 226 9.76 -3.97 -17.13
CA LEU A 226 9.29 -3.23 -15.96
C LEU A 226 8.40 -4.16 -15.13
N TYR A 227 8.76 -4.36 -13.86
CA TYR A 227 7.97 -5.12 -12.90
C TYR A 227 7.31 -4.18 -11.89
N ARG A 228 6.09 -4.49 -11.46
CA ARG A 228 5.43 -3.85 -10.31
C ARG A 228 5.71 -4.67 -9.05
N VAL A 229 6.01 -4.00 -7.94
CA VAL A 229 6.15 -4.63 -6.63
C VAL A 229 4.77 -5.02 -6.11
N VAL A 230 4.64 -6.28 -5.68
CA VAL A 230 3.44 -6.82 -5.03
C VAL A 230 3.86 -7.61 -3.80
N ASP A 231 3.23 -7.35 -2.65
CA ASP A 231 3.40 -8.09 -1.43
C ASP A 231 2.41 -9.26 -1.38
N ASN A 232 2.96 -10.48 -1.41
CA ASN A 232 2.18 -11.73 -1.35
C ASN A 232 2.22 -12.37 0.05
N SER A 233 2.62 -11.63 1.10
CA SER A 233 2.74 -12.16 2.47
C SER A 233 1.41 -12.48 3.15
N LEU A 234 0.30 -11.98 2.60
CA LEU A 234 -1.05 -12.53 2.80
C LEU A 234 -1.56 -13.01 1.42
N PRO A 235 -2.06 -14.25 1.27
CA PRO A 235 -2.80 -14.63 0.08
C PRO A 235 -3.90 -13.59 -0.15
N ASN A 236 -4.11 -13.09 -1.36
CA ASN A 236 -5.22 -12.16 -1.61
C ASN A 236 -6.56 -12.80 -1.22
N ASP A 237 -6.66 -14.12 -1.34
CA ASP A 237 -7.83 -14.91 -1.03
C ASP A 237 -8.01 -15.06 0.49
N LEU A 238 -9.23 -14.81 0.96
CA LEU A 238 -9.64 -15.00 2.35
C LEU A 238 -10.40 -16.33 2.50
N PHE A 239 -11.53 -16.42 1.79
CA PHE A 239 -12.44 -17.56 1.85
C PHE A 239 -13.22 -17.70 0.56
N GLU A 240 -13.46 -18.94 0.13
CA GLU A 240 -14.30 -19.28 -1.00
C GLU A 240 -15.12 -20.53 -0.68
N ASP A 241 -16.42 -20.46 -0.98
CA ASP A 241 -17.32 -21.60 -0.97
C ASP A 241 -18.43 -21.40 -2.02
N GLY A 242 -18.39 -22.23 -3.06
CA GLY A 242 -19.46 -22.34 -4.06
C GLY A 242 -20.48 -23.43 -3.73
N PHE A 243 -20.48 -23.97 -2.51
CA PHE A 243 -21.40 -24.99 -2.00
C PHE A 243 -21.40 -26.34 -2.74
N GLU A 244 -20.56 -26.52 -3.75
CA GLU A 244 -20.40 -27.75 -4.53
C GLU A 244 -19.91 -28.96 -3.68
N GLY A 245 -19.39 -28.70 -2.48
CA GLY A 245 -19.09 -29.73 -1.49
C GLY A 245 -20.33 -30.44 -0.92
N GLY A 246 -21.51 -29.81 -1.00
CA GLY A 246 -22.78 -30.34 -0.51
C GLY A 246 -22.96 -30.27 1.00
N ASP A 247 -22.10 -29.53 1.71
CA ASP A 247 -22.19 -29.29 3.14
C ASP A 247 -21.69 -27.88 3.52
N LEU A 248 -21.79 -27.53 4.80
CA LEU A 248 -21.41 -26.22 5.35
C LEU A 248 -20.14 -26.28 6.21
N SER A 249 -19.33 -27.34 6.05
CA SER A 249 -18.22 -27.62 6.96
C SER A 249 -17.03 -26.66 6.84
N GLN A 250 -16.95 -25.89 5.75
CA GLN A 250 -15.91 -24.88 5.54
C GLN A 250 -16.15 -23.60 6.36
N TRP A 251 -17.38 -23.35 6.79
CA TRP A 251 -17.75 -22.16 7.56
C TRP A 251 -17.38 -22.32 9.04
N GLY A 252 -16.91 -21.25 9.67
CA GLY A 252 -16.50 -21.25 11.07
C GLY A 252 -17.66 -21.57 12.03
N SER A 253 -18.87 -21.11 11.69
CA SER A 253 -20.10 -21.56 12.36
C SER A 253 -21.35 -21.39 11.52
N VAL A 254 -22.41 -22.09 11.91
CA VAL A 254 -23.74 -22.06 11.28
C VAL A 254 -24.77 -21.68 12.33
N THR A 255 -25.55 -20.63 12.06
CA THR A 255 -26.71 -20.21 12.87
C THR A 255 -27.99 -20.46 12.07
N GLY A 256 -29.02 -21.06 12.68
CA GLY A 256 -30.30 -21.36 12.01
C GLY A 256 -30.63 -22.85 11.87
N GLY A 257 -29.63 -23.73 11.92
CA GLY A 257 -29.86 -25.18 11.87
C GLY A 257 -30.55 -25.61 10.57
N GLU A 258 -31.76 -26.16 10.67
CA GLU A 258 -32.52 -26.72 9.54
C GLU A 258 -33.01 -25.66 8.54
N ASP A 259 -32.92 -24.37 8.89
CA ASP A 259 -33.30 -23.27 8.00
C ASP A 259 -32.25 -22.96 6.92
N LEU A 260 -31.06 -23.58 6.98
CA LEU A 260 -30.01 -23.49 5.98
C LEU A 260 -29.74 -24.86 5.37
N ALA A 261 -29.83 -24.96 4.05
CA ALA A 261 -29.62 -26.22 3.34
C ALA A 261 -28.86 -26.01 2.03
N VAL A 262 -27.84 -26.83 1.77
CA VAL A 262 -27.17 -26.88 0.48
C VAL A 262 -27.91 -27.85 -0.43
N ASN A 263 -28.42 -27.39 -1.57
CA ASN A 263 -29.17 -28.23 -2.49
C ASN A 263 -29.20 -27.70 -3.93
N ALA A 264 -29.64 -28.56 -4.86
CA ALA A 264 -29.66 -28.25 -6.30
C ALA A 264 -30.76 -27.28 -6.73
N THR A 265 -31.79 -27.05 -5.90
CA THR A 265 -32.84 -26.05 -6.19
C THR A 265 -32.30 -24.64 -6.00
N ALA A 266 -31.36 -24.47 -5.07
CA ALA A 266 -30.70 -23.20 -4.78
C ALA A 266 -29.45 -22.94 -5.63
N ALA A 267 -29.10 -23.84 -6.57
CA ALA A 267 -27.95 -23.66 -7.44
C ALA A 267 -28.18 -22.49 -8.41
N LEU A 268 -27.38 -21.44 -8.25
CA LEU A 268 -27.33 -20.27 -9.13
C LEU A 268 -26.09 -20.31 -10.03
N VAL A 269 -25.02 -20.93 -9.55
CA VAL A 269 -23.80 -21.28 -10.28
C VAL A 269 -23.50 -22.76 -10.01
N GLY A 270 -22.99 -23.49 -10.99
CA GLY A 270 -22.66 -24.91 -10.78
C GLY A 270 -23.89 -25.81 -10.57
N SER A 271 -23.82 -26.69 -9.56
CA SER A 271 -24.81 -27.76 -9.31
C SER A 271 -25.49 -27.67 -7.96
N LEU A 272 -24.93 -26.95 -6.99
CA LEU A 272 -25.47 -26.81 -5.64
C LEU A 272 -25.33 -25.37 -5.18
N GLY A 273 -26.33 -24.86 -4.45
CA GLY A 273 -26.25 -23.56 -3.78
C GLY A 273 -26.88 -23.63 -2.39
N LEU A 274 -26.80 -22.52 -1.67
CA LEU A 274 -27.36 -22.37 -0.32
C LEU A 274 -28.79 -21.84 -0.38
N GLU A 275 -29.71 -22.62 0.17
CA GLU A 275 -31.08 -22.19 0.48
C GLU A 275 -31.17 -21.68 1.92
N ALA A 276 -31.72 -20.48 2.08
CA ALA A 276 -32.10 -19.91 3.38
C ALA A 276 -33.62 -19.80 3.50
N THR A 277 -34.22 -20.63 4.36
CA THR A 277 -35.66 -20.72 4.57
C THR A 277 -36.12 -19.81 5.71
N VAL A 278 -37.05 -18.91 5.42
CA VAL A 278 -37.72 -18.07 6.42
C VAL A 278 -39.06 -18.69 6.80
N ASN A 279 -39.08 -19.34 7.96
CA ASN A 279 -40.29 -19.90 8.58
C ASN A 279 -40.55 -19.35 10.00
N ASP A 280 -39.60 -18.59 10.55
CA ASP A 280 -39.68 -17.97 11.87
C ASP A 280 -39.01 -16.57 11.88
N LEU A 281 -38.75 -16.00 13.06
CA LEU A 281 -38.12 -14.68 13.22
C LEU A 281 -36.63 -14.76 13.56
N SER A 282 -36.06 -15.95 13.59
CA SER A 282 -34.68 -16.20 13.97
C SER A 282 -33.75 -15.87 12.80
N PRO A 283 -32.62 -15.20 13.03
CA PRO A 283 -31.62 -15.03 12.00
C PRO A 283 -30.97 -16.39 11.70
N HIS A 284 -30.64 -16.63 10.44
CA HIS A 284 -29.94 -17.83 10.01
C HIS A 284 -28.90 -17.47 8.96
N TYR A 285 -27.64 -17.69 9.31
CA TYR A 285 -26.47 -17.26 8.57
C TYR A 285 -25.27 -18.17 8.84
N LEU A 286 -24.34 -18.14 7.92
CA LEU A 286 -23.01 -18.73 8.01
C LEU A 286 -22.02 -17.68 8.50
N VAL A 287 -20.93 -18.11 9.15
CA VAL A 287 -19.85 -17.22 9.60
C VAL A 287 -18.54 -17.61 8.96
N ASP A 288 -17.93 -16.66 8.27
CA ASP A 288 -16.56 -16.71 7.80
C ASP A 288 -15.67 -15.99 8.82
N ASP A 289 -14.81 -16.76 9.49
CA ASP A 289 -13.85 -16.30 10.51
C ASP A 289 -12.41 -16.24 9.94
N THR A 290 -12.24 -16.31 8.61
CA THR A 290 -10.93 -16.19 7.96
C THR A 290 -10.35 -14.77 7.93
N PRO A 291 -11.13 -13.67 7.87
CA PRO A 291 -10.58 -12.33 7.98
C PRO A 291 -9.89 -12.14 9.33
N VAL A 292 -8.70 -11.54 9.36
CA VAL A 292 -8.01 -11.25 10.62
C VAL A 292 -7.54 -9.81 10.61
N ALA A 293 -8.32 -8.94 11.24
CA ALA A 293 -8.08 -7.50 11.28
C ALA A 293 -7.79 -6.89 9.90
N GLU A 294 -8.59 -7.24 8.89
CA GLU A 294 -8.40 -6.76 7.53
C GLU A 294 -8.69 -5.25 7.41
N THR A 295 -7.78 -4.55 6.73
CA THR A 295 -7.88 -3.12 6.41
C THR A 295 -8.69 -2.86 5.14
N GLU A 296 -8.73 -3.84 4.25
CA GLU A 296 -9.59 -3.88 3.07
C GLU A 296 -10.25 -5.25 3.02
N TYR A 297 -11.53 -5.27 2.70
CA TYR A 297 -12.31 -6.49 2.56
C TYR A 297 -13.24 -6.35 1.36
N ARG A 298 -13.14 -7.31 0.45
CA ARG A 298 -14.01 -7.42 -0.72
C ARG A 298 -14.67 -8.78 -0.72
N VAL A 299 -15.95 -8.81 -1.06
CA VAL A 299 -16.74 -10.04 -1.14
C VAL A 299 -17.65 -10.01 -2.35
N ARG A 300 -17.78 -11.17 -3.02
CA ARG A 300 -18.67 -11.41 -4.15
C ARG A 300 -19.46 -12.69 -3.90
N PHE A 301 -20.76 -12.66 -4.21
CA PHE A 301 -21.62 -13.85 -4.22
C PHE A 301 -22.77 -13.66 -5.22
N VAL A 302 -23.42 -14.75 -5.61
CA VAL A 302 -24.66 -14.71 -6.39
C VAL A 302 -25.85 -14.82 -5.44
N PHE A 303 -26.88 -14.02 -5.68
CA PHE A 303 -28.06 -13.95 -4.83
C PHE A 303 -29.33 -13.94 -5.66
N ASP A 304 -30.32 -14.72 -5.25
CA ASP A 304 -31.68 -14.67 -5.78
C ASP A 304 -32.67 -14.47 -4.64
N PRO A 305 -33.47 -13.38 -4.63
CA PRO A 305 -34.58 -13.24 -3.70
C PRO A 305 -35.56 -14.41 -3.75
N ASN A 306 -35.68 -15.09 -4.89
CA ASN A 306 -36.53 -16.26 -5.13
C ASN A 306 -37.97 -16.04 -4.67
N SER A 307 -38.52 -14.89 -5.04
CA SER A 307 -39.88 -14.45 -4.70
C SER A 307 -40.19 -14.52 -3.18
N ILE A 308 -39.18 -14.39 -2.31
CA ILE A 308 -39.38 -14.38 -0.86
C ILE A 308 -40.41 -13.32 -0.49
N THR A 309 -41.47 -13.72 0.22
CA THR A 309 -42.53 -12.78 0.59
C THR A 309 -41.96 -11.77 1.58
N MET A 310 -42.20 -10.48 1.36
CA MET A 310 -41.81 -9.41 2.27
C MET A 310 -42.87 -8.32 2.27
N ASP A 311 -43.15 -7.73 3.44
CA ASP A 311 -44.02 -6.55 3.50
C ASP A 311 -43.36 -5.33 2.83
N GLN A 312 -44.18 -4.41 2.31
CA GLN A 312 -43.71 -3.18 1.69
C GLN A 312 -42.75 -2.42 2.63
N ASN A 313 -41.57 -2.07 2.09
CA ASN A 313 -40.48 -1.35 2.74
C ASN A 313 -39.73 -2.10 3.86
N LYS A 314 -39.98 -3.39 4.05
CA LYS A 314 -39.20 -4.19 5.00
C LYS A 314 -37.81 -4.48 4.48
N ARG A 315 -36.88 -4.68 5.41
CA ARG A 315 -35.44 -4.68 5.14
C ARG A 315 -34.73 -5.81 5.86
N HIS A 316 -34.03 -6.63 5.11
CA HIS A 316 -33.24 -7.74 5.62
C HIS A 316 -31.76 -7.48 5.40
N LYS A 317 -30.93 -7.94 6.33
CA LYS A 317 -29.47 -7.92 6.18
C LYS A 317 -29.05 -9.28 5.63
N ILE A 318 -28.44 -9.27 4.46
CA ILE A 318 -28.02 -10.50 3.77
C ILE A 318 -26.51 -10.79 3.89
N LEU A 319 -25.75 -9.76 4.29
CA LEU A 319 -24.33 -9.86 4.64
C LEU A 319 -23.99 -8.80 5.67
N THR A 320 -23.14 -9.10 6.65
CA THR A 320 -22.59 -8.11 7.57
C THR A 320 -21.16 -8.49 7.97
N ALA A 321 -20.22 -7.57 7.78
CA ALA A 321 -18.85 -7.70 8.27
C ALA A 321 -18.69 -7.01 9.63
N PHE A 322 -17.90 -7.61 10.52
CA PHE A 322 -17.70 -7.15 11.89
C PHE A 322 -16.22 -6.95 12.22
N ALA A 323 -15.94 -6.02 13.13
CA ALA A 323 -14.77 -6.09 13.99
C ALA A 323 -15.14 -6.84 15.28
N GLU A 324 -14.18 -7.47 15.95
CA GLU A 324 -14.44 -8.27 17.16
C GLU A 324 -14.20 -7.54 18.48
N THR A 325 -13.27 -6.58 18.52
CA THR A 325 -12.86 -5.93 19.77
C THR A 325 -12.81 -4.40 19.68
N PRO A 326 -13.88 -3.68 20.10
CA PRO A 326 -15.19 -4.19 20.50
C PRO A 326 -16.02 -4.65 19.28
N SER A 327 -16.99 -5.53 19.51
CA SER A 327 -17.84 -6.02 18.43
C SER A 327 -18.66 -4.88 17.81
N ARG A 328 -18.38 -4.56 16.55
CA ARG A 328 -19.09 -3.54 15.77
C ARG A 328 -19.31 -3.99 14.34
N ARG A 329 -20.38 -3.49 13.72
CA ARG A 329 -20.64 -3.74 12.30
C ARG A 329 -19.87 -2.72 11.48
N LEU A 330 -19.14 -3.16 10.48
CA LEU A 330 -18.37 -2.30 9.59
C LEU A 330 -19.10 -2.09 8.26
N LEU A 331 -19.55 -3.19 7.68
CA LEU A 331 -20.24 -3.24 6.39
C LEU A 331 -21.56 -4.00 6.54
N THR A 332 -22.59 -3.61 5.80
CA THR A 332 -23.83 -4.39 5.69
C THR A 332 -24.44 -4.25 4.29
N LEU A 333 -24.80 -5.38 3.69
CA LEU A 333 -25.71 -5.41 2.53
C LEU A 333 -27.15 -5.58 3.00
N VAL A 334 -28.03 -4.73 2.50
CA VAL A 334 -29.43 -4.65 2.92
C VAL A 334 -30.33 -4.88 1.72
N LEU A 335 -31.12 -5.95 1.78
CA LEU A 335 -32.25 -6.21 0.88
C LEU A 335 -33.48 -5.42 1.35
N ARG A 336 -34.28 -4.92 0.43
CA ARG A 336 -35.58 -4.31 0.70
C ARG A 336 -36.59 -4.73 -0.35
N TYR A 337 -37.81 -5.02 0.06
CA TYR A 337 -38.94 -5.13 -0.86
C TYR A 337 -39.71 -3.82 -0.93
N ALA A 338 -39.95 -3.29 -2.12
CA ALA A 338 -40.78 -2.13 -2.33
C ALA A 338 -41.32 -2.11 -3.76
N ASP A 339 -42.54 -1.61 -3.92
CA ASP A 339 -43.12 -1.28 -5.23
C ASP A 339 -43.17 -2.49 -6.18
N GLY A 340 -43.31 -3.68 -5.61
CA GLY A 340 -43.41 -4.95 -6.33
C GLY A 340 -42.08 -5.60 -6.71
N THR A 341 -40.94 -5.04 -6.32
CA THR A 341 -39.60 -5.55 -6.64
C THR A 341 -38.65 -5.53 -5.44
N TYR A 342 -37.46 -6.11 -5.59
CA TYR A 342 -36.41 -6.12 -4.58
C TYR A 342 -35.32 -5.11 -4.90
N PHE A 343 -34.83 -4.45 -3.87
CA PHE A 343 -33.76 -3.49 -3.94
C PHE A 343 -32.62 -3.88 -3.00
N LEU A 344 -31.40 -3.53 -3.37
CA LEU A 344 -30.21 -3.69 -2.55
C LEU A 344 -29.56 -2.33 -2.25
N LEU A 345 -28.95 -2.19 -1.07
CA LEU A 345 -27.92 -1.18 -0.84
C LEU A 345 -26.77 -1.74 0.00
N ALA A 346 -25.61 -1.10 -0.12
CA ALA A 346 -24.49 -1.27 0.78
C ALA A 346 -24.42 -0.10 1.76
N LYS A 347 -23.96 -0.37 2.99
CA LYS A 347 -23.70 0.68 3.97
C LYS A 347 -22.48 0.40 4.84
N GLY A 348 -21.71 1.45 5.10
CA GLY A 348 -20.54 1.46 5.95
C GLY A 348 -20.83 2.18 7.26
N HIS A 349 -20.39 1.63 8.38
CA HIS A 349 -20.53 2.25 9.69
C HIS A 349 -19.39 3.22 9.93
N LEU A 350 -19.71 4.50 10.13
CA LEU A 350 -18.72 5.55 10.35
C LEU A 350 -18.38 5.67 11.84
N ASP A 351 -17.26 6.32 12.13
CA ASP A 351 -16.75 6.44 13.49
C ASP A 351 -17.55 7.43 14.35
N ASP A 352 -18.31 8.32 13.71
CA ASP A 352 -19.34 9.15 14.35
C ASP A 352 -20.65 8.38 14.68
N ASN A 353 -20.65 7.05 14.52
CA ASN A 353 -21.76 6.14 14.74
C ASN A 353 -22.94 6.34 13.79
N THR A 354 -22.72 7.04 12.67
CA THR A 354 -23.66 7.12 11.56
C THR A 354 -23.37 6.06 10.48
N TRP A 355 -24.14 6.08 9.40
CA TRP A 355 -24.00 5.13 8.31
C TRP A 355 -23.93 5.86 6.98
N ALA A 356 -22.81 5.71 6.28
CA ALA A 356 -22.71 5.98 4.85
C ALA A 356 -23.49 4.89 4.09
N LYS A 357 -24.25 5.26 3.06
CA LYS A 357 -25.14 4.34 2.33
C LYS A 357 -25.08 4.66 0.84
N THR A 358 -25.02 3.62 0.03
CA THR A 358 -25.29 3.77 -1.40
C THR A 358 -26.77 4.05 -1.63
N ALA A 359 -27.11 4.48 -2.83
CA ALA A 359 -28.46 4.46 -3.36
C ALA A 359 -29.02 3.02 -3.34
N TRP A 360 -30.35 2.93 -3.31
CA TRP A 360 -31.05 1.68 -3.55
C TRP A 360 -30.92 1.31 -5.03
N VAL A 361 -30.45 0.10 -5.30
CA VAL A 361 -30.34 -0.49 -6.63
C VAL A 361 -31.49 -1.48 -6.80
N ASP A 362 -32.30 -1.37 -7.85
CA ASP A 362 -33.32 -2.37 -8.19
C ASP A 362 -32.60 -3.62 -8.70
N ILE A 363 -32.78 -4.74 -8.01
CA ILE A 363 -32.16 -6.03 -8.38
C ILE A 363 -33.17 -7.00 -8.98
N GLY A 364 -34.45 -6.62 -9.08
CA GLY A 364 -35.49 -7.52 -9.58
C GLY A 364 -35.69 -8.76 -8.71
N ASP A 365 -36.20 -9.82 -9.32
CA ASP A 365 -36.45 -11.14 -8.69
C ASP A 365 -35.85 -12.24 -9.55
N GLN A 366 -34.55 -12.11 -9.85
CA GLN A 366 -33.74 -13.06 -10.61
C GLN A 366 -32.35 -13.13 -9.96
N PRO A 367 -31.55 -14.17 -10.24
CA PRO A 367 -30.18 -14.26 -9.76
C PRO A 367 -29.34 -13.06 -10.21
N VAL A 368 -28.65 -12.43 -9.27
CA VAL A 368 -27.73 -11.30 -9.50
C VAL A 368 -26.38 -11.57 -8.84
N SER A 369 -25.29 -11.17 -9.50
CA SER A 369 -23.96 -11.17 -8.90
C SER A 369 -23.76 -9.87 -8.11
N LEU A 370 -23.56 -10.01 -6.81
CA LEU A 370 -23.35 -8.88 -5.90
C LEU A 370 -21.88 -8.86 -5.47
N GLU A 371 -21.23 -7.72 -5.63
CA GLU A 371 -19.88 -7.50 -5.13
C GLU A 371 -19.80 -6.19 -4.36
N VAL A 372 -19.12 -6.21 -3.21
CA VAL A 372 -18.92 -5.03 -2.36
C VAL A 372 -17.50 -4.98 -1.86
N GLU A 373 -16.94 -3.78 -1.85
CA GLU A 373 -15.62 -3.49 -1.30
C GLU A 373 -15.78 -2.51 -0.14
N TRP A 374 -15.17 -2.83 0.98
CA TRP A 374 -14.98 -1.96 2.12
C TRP A 374 -13.49 -1.72 2.31
N LEU A 375 -13.08 -0.46 2.26
CA LEU A 375 -11.71 -0.02 2.55
C LEU A 375 -11.77 0.87 3.78
N GLY A 376 -11.08 0.45 4.84
CA GLY A 376 -10.92 1.23 6.06
C GLY A 376 -10.08 2.48 5.82
N ALA A 377 -10.24 3.49 6.66
CA ALA A 377 -9.41 4.69 6.59
C ALA A 377 -7.96 4.40 7.01
N THR A 378 -7.00 5.10 6.38
CA THR A 378 -5.56 4.77 6.48
C THR A 378 -4.94 5.12 7.82
N ALA A 379 -5.54 6.06 8.56
CA ALA A 379 -5.07 6.52 9.86
C ALA A 379 -6.25 7.02 10.71
N THR A 380 -6.02 7.20 12.01
CA THR A 380 -7.02 7.70 12.95
C THR A 380 -7.50 9.12 12.57
N ASN A 381 -8.82 9.31 12.44
CA ASN A 381 -9.53 10.48 11.92
C ASN A 381 -9.26 10.80 10.44
N ALA A 382 -8.73 9.85 9.66
CA ALA A 382 -8.58 10.03 8.23
C ALA A 382 -9.93 9.78 7.54
N SER A 383 -10.38 10.72 6.72
CA SER A 383 -11.58 10.54 5.89
C SER A 383 -11.17 10.14 4.49
N ASP A 384 -10.56 8.97 4.33
CA ASP A 384 -10.10 8.42 3.05
C ASP A 384 -10.58 6.97 2.80
N GLY A 385 -11.41 6.43 3.69
CA GLY A 385 -12.08 5.14 3.50
C GLY A 385 -13.07 5.17 2.34
N VAL A 386 -13.35 3.98 1.82
CA VAL A 386 -14.15 3.79 0.60
C VAL A 386 -15.15 2.65 0.77
N LEU A 387 -16.34 2.83 0.18
CA LEU A 387 -17.33 1.77 0.01
C LEU A 387 -17.79 1.73 -1.46
N ARG A 388 -17.66 0.57 -2.11
CA ARG A 388 -18.09 0.40 -3.51
C ARG A 388 -19.06 -0.77 -3.63
N LEU A 389 -20.07 -0.61 -4.48
CA LEU A 389 -21.08 -1.64 -4.77
C LEU A 389 -21.15 -1.90 -6.28
N TRP A 390 -21.04 -3.16 -6.68
CA TRP A 390 -21.31 -3.64 -8.03
C TRP A 390 -22.50 -4.61 -8.03
N VAL A 391 -23.25 -4.57 -9.13
CA VAL A 391 -24.30 -5.54 -9.45
C VAL A 391 -24.07 -6.00 -10.88
N ASP A 392 -23.97 -7.31 -11.08
CA ASP A 392 -23.68 -7.96 -12.38
C ASP A 392 -22.43 -7.39 -13.06
N GLY A 393 -21.39 -7.14 -12.26
CA GLY A 393 -20.12 -6.55 -12.71
C GLY A 393 -20.19 -5.06 -13.08
N VAL A 394 -21.34 -4.41 -12.93
CA VAL A 394 -21.51 -2.97 -13.16
C VAL A 394 -21.40 -2.22 -11.84
N LEU A 395 -20.43 -1.31 -11.75
CA LEU A 395 -20.27 -0.40 -10.61
C LEU A 395 -21.51 0.48 -10.49
N GLN A 396 -22.23 0.35 -9.38
CA GLN A 396 -23.43 1.13 -9.09
C GLN A 396 -23.06 2.45 -8.42
N GLU A 397 -22.19 2.40 -7.41
CA GLU A 397 -21.77 3.60 -6.68
C GLU A 397 -20.44 3.39 -5.94
N THR A 398 -19.69 4.48 -5.83
CA THR A 398 -18.50 4.60 -4.99
C THR A 398 -18.74 5.73 -3.99
N LEU A 399 -18.73 5.41 -2.70
CA LEU A 399 -18.67 6.39 -1.63
C LEU A 399 -17.20 6.55 -1.22
N VAL A 400 -16.70 7.78 -1.24
CA VAL A 400 -15.34 8.14 -0.83
C VAL A 400 -15.37 9.08 0.36
N GLY A 401 -14.22 9.28 0.99
CA GLY A 401 -14.09 10.27 2.06
C GLY A 401 -14.70 9.79 3.37
N LEU A 402 -14.73 8.47 3.59
CA LEU A 402 -15.39 7.86 4.74
C LEU A 402 -14.39 7.69 5.90
N ASP A 403 -14.80 8.08 7.09
CA ASP A 403 -14.07 7.85 8.34
C ASP A 403 -14.42 6.43 8.85
N LEU A 404 -13.61 5.45 8.40
CA LEU A 404 -13.82 4.01 8.58
C LEU A 404 -12.64 3.37 9.33
N ASP A 405 -12.09 4.01 10.36
CA ASP A 405 -10.87 3.55 11.03
C ASP A 405 -11.08 2.88 12.38
N ASP A 406 -12.24 3.03 13.05
CA ASP A 406 -12.46 2.50 14.42
C ASP A 406 -12.78 0.98 14.45
N GLY A 407 -12.31 0.24 13.45
CA GLY A 407 -12.34 -1.23 13.43
C GLY A 407 -11.73 -1.83 12.17
N ARG A 408 -11.50 -3.14 12.19
CA ARG A 408 -10.99 -3.93 11.06
C ARG A 408 -11.86 -5.16 10.86
N VAL A 409 -11.93 -5.70 9.64
CA VAL A 409 -12.81 -6.85 9.38
C VAL A 409 -12.17 -8.11 9.95
N ASP A 410 -12.84 -8.70 10.94
CA ASP A 410 -12.42 -9.91 11.66
C ASP A 410 -13.34 -11.11 11.38
N ASN A 411 -14.60 -10.87 11.01
CA ASN A 411 -15.48 -11.94 10.53
C ASN A 411 -16.62 -11.39 9.69
N VAL A 412 -17.23 -12.27 8.91
CA VAL A 412 -18.39 -11.97 8.07
C VAL A 412 -19.52 -12.95 8.31
N ARG A 413 -20.74 -12.42 8.43
CA ARG A 413 -21.97 -13.21 8.47
C ARG A 413 -22.66 -13.16 7.13
N PHE A 414 -22.99 -14.32 6.58
CA PHE A 414 -23.56 -14.48 5.24
C PHE A 414 -24.87 -15.28 5.26
N GLY A 415 -25.92 -14.79 4.59
CA GLY A 415 -27.29 -15.32 4.71
C GLY A 415 -28.21 -14.32 5.41
N LEU A 416 -29.31 -14.76 6.05
CA LEU A 416 -30.22 -13.85 6.74
C LEU A 416 -29.71 -13.46 8.14
N VAL A 417 -28.81 -12.47 8.15
CA VAL A 417 -28.15 -11.94 9.35
C VAL A 417 -29.13 -11.21 10.29
N GLY A 418 -30.26 -10.75 9.77
CA GLY A 418 -31.38 -10.28 10.59
C GLY A 418 -32.26 -9.24 9.91
N GLY A 419 -33.28 -8.78 10.62
CA GLY A 419 -34.33 -7.92 10.07
C GLY A 419 -35.57 -8.69 9.60
N VAL A 420 -35.57 -10.02 9.77
CA VAL A 420 -36.72 -10.89 9.54
C VAL A 420 -37.90 -10.44 10.41
N ASP A 421 -39.07 -10.37 9.80
CA ASP A 421 -40.31 -10.00 10.47
C ASP A 421 -41.47 -10.93 10.09
N THR A 422 -42.59 -10.77 10.80
CA THR A 422 -43.75 -11.67 10.66
C THR A 422 -44.41 -11.65 9.29
N GLY A 423 -44.10 -10.66 8.44
CA GLY A 423 -44.58 -10.57 7.07
C GLY A 423 -43.66 -11.28 6.08
N THR A 424 -42.55 -11.86 6.53
CA THR A 424 -41.60 -12.55 5.66
C THR A 424 -41.74 -14.06 5.75
N ALA A 425 -41.81 -14.72 4.59
CA ALA A 425 -41.81 -16.17 4.47
C ALA A 425 -41.31 -16.63 3.08
N GLY A 426 -40.83 -17.87 3.00
CA GLY A 426 -40.31 -18.46 1.76
C GLY A 426 -38.82 -18.73 1.87
N SER A 427 -38.13 -18.84 0.74
CA SER A 427 -36.69 -19.09 0.70
C SER A 427 -36.00 -18.12 -0.23
N SER A 428 -34.78 -17.72 0.10
CA SER A 428 -33.86 -17.01 -0.80
C SER A 428 -32.63 -17.87 -1.07
N PHE A 429 -32.00 -17.70 -2.24
CA PHE A 429 -30.85 -18.50 -2.64
C PHE A 429 -29.57 -17.67 -2.68
N PHE A 430 -28.48 -18.32 -2.29
CA PHE A 430 -27.14 -17.76 -2.23
C PHE A 430 -26.16 -18.74 -2.84
N ASP A 431 -25.15 -18.24 -3.55
CA ASP A 431 -24.18 -19.12 -4.21
C ASP A 431 -22.84 -18.42 -4.45
N ASP A 432 -21.81 -19.21 -4.74
CA ASP A 432 -20.52 -18.76 -5.27
C ASP A 432 -19.90 -17.61 -4.45
N PHE A 433 -19.78 -17.83 -3.14
CA PHE A 433 -19.22 -16.87 -2.20
C PHE A 433 -17.69 -16.86 -2.31
N ILE A 434 -17.12 -15.68 -2.57
CA ILE A 434 -15.68 -15.44 -2.60
C ILE A 434 -15.38 -14.16 -1.84
N SER A 435 -14.36 -14.18 -1.00
CA SER A 435 -13.82 -12.98 -0.35
C SER A 435 -12.31 -12.87 -0.50
N VAL A 436 -11.85 -11.63 -0.69
CA VAL A 436 -10.45 -11.27 -0.94
C VAL A 436 -10.10 -9.94 -0.27
N ARG A 437 -8.82 -9.60 -0.23
CA ARG A 437 -8.33 -8.34 0.33
C ARG A 437 -8.41 -7.16 -0.64
N HIS A 438 -7.90 -7.28 -1.86
CA HIS A 438 -7.61 -6.10 -2.70
C HIS A 438 -8.16 -6.16 -4.15
N GLN A 439 -8.30 -7.37 -4.73
CA GLN A 439 -8.59 -7.50 -6.16
C GLN A 439 -10.08 -7.53 -6.49
N TYR A 440 -10.53 -6.72 -7.44
CA TYR A 440 -11.87 -6.88 -8.04
C TYR A 440 -12.08 -8.32 -8.52
N ILE A 441 -13.16 -8.95 -8.07
CA ILE A 441 -13.44 -10.37 -8.35
C ILE A 441 -14.15 -10.47 -9.71
N GLY A 442 -15.17 -9.65 -9.92
CA GLY A 442 -16.01 -9.70 -11.11
C GLY A 442 -17.10 -10.76 -11.04
N PRO A 443 -18.03 -10.74 -12.00
CA PRO A 443 -19.09 -11.73 -12.07
C PRO A 443 -18.50 -13.11 -12.40
N PRO A 444 -19.17 -14.20 -11.99
CA PRO A 444 -18.75 -15.55 -12.39
C PRO A 444 -18.69 -15.71 -13.91
N ILE A 445 -17.75 -16.54 -14.38
CA ILE A 445 -17.46 -16.79 -15.80
C ILE A 445 -18.51 -17.71 -16.43
#